data_AF-A0A659S2E4-F1
#
_entry.id   AF-A0A659S2E4-F1
#
_cell.length_a   1.000
_cell.length_b   1.000
_cell.length_c   1.000
_cell.angle_alpha   90.00
_cell.angle_beta   90.00
_cell.angle_gamma   90.00
#
_symmetry.space_group_name_H-M   'P 1'
#
loop_
_entity.id
_entity.type
_entity.pdbx_description
1 polymer ?
#
loop_
_entity_poly.entity_id
_entity_poly.type
_entity_poly.pdbx_seq_one_letter_code
_entity_poly.pdbx_strand_id
1 'polypeptide(L)'
;TFLSCFSVPVIVILGCYSVWVAVSGVGGLEHLKTIVPQTPLDFSSALALVVGSFVSAGTLTADFVRFGRHAKSAVLIAMVAFFLGNSLMFIFGAAGAAAVGQADISDVMIAQGLLLPAIVVLGLNIWTTNDNALYASGLGFANITGLSSRTLSV
;
A
#
# COMPACT_ATOMS: atom_id res chain seq x y z
N THR A 1 -4.13 -12.80 10.19
CA THR A 1 -3.61 -12.10 11.40
C THR A 1 -2.11 -12.24 11.61
N PHE A 2 -1.53 -13.45 11.63
CA PHE A 2 -0.06 -13.60 11.76
C PHE A 2 0.70 -13.14 10.52
N LEU A 3 0.16 -13.43 9.33
CA LEU A 3 0.81 -13.08 8.07
C LEU A 3 0.97 -11.57 7.91
N SER A 4 -0.12 -10.80 7.98
CA SER A 4 -0.07 -9.33 7.84
C SER A 4 0.81 -8.66 8.90
N CYS A 5 0.90 -9.24 10.11
CA CYS A 5 1.74 -8.73 11.19
C CYS A 5 3.24 -8.82 10.86
N PHE A 6 3.67 -9.80 10.07
CA PHE A 6 5.05 -9.96 9.61
C PHE A 6 5.29 -9.30 8.25
N SER A 7 4.35 -9.47 7.32
CA SER A 7 4.45 -8.95 5.95
C SER A 7 4.57 -7.43 5.92
N VAL A 8 3.76 -6.71 6.69
CA VAL A 8 3.74 -5.24 6.65
C VAL A 8 5.08 -4.64 7.11
N PRO A 9 5.65 -5.02 8.27
CA PRO A 9 6.99 -4.55 8.65
C PRO A 9 8.08 -4.88 7.64
N VAL A 10 8.06 -6.08 7.05
CA VAL A 10 9.04 -6.48 6.03
C VAL A 10 8.94 -5.59 4.80
N ILE A 11 7.73 -5.35 4.29
CA ILE A 11 7.49 -4.46 3.15
C ILE A 11 7.95 -3.03 3.47
N VAL A 12 7.67 -2.53 4.68
CA VAL A 12 8.11 -1.19 5.11
C VAL A 12 9.63 -1.09 5.15
N ILE A 13 10.32 -2.05 5.76
CA ILE A 13 11.79 -2.04 5.89
C ILE A 13 12.45 -2.12 4.51
N LEU A 14 12.04 -3.11 3.71
CA LEU A 14 12.60 -3.32 2.37
C LEU A 14 12.27 -2.15 1.43
N GLY A 15 11.07 -1.58 1.56
CA GLY A 15 10.68 -0.43 0.77
C GLY A 15 11.42 0.85 1.13
N CYS A 16 11.59 1.13 2.43
CA CYS A 16 12.42 2.26 2.88
C CYS A 16 13.86 2.10 2.41
N TYR A 17 14.41 0.89 2.44
CA TYR A 17 15.74 0.61 1.90
C TYR A 17 15.79 0.84 0.38
N SER A 18 14.82 0.35 -0.38
CA SER A 18 14.71 0.57 -1.83
C SER A 18 14.65 2.06 -2.17
N VAL A 19 13.85 2.84 -1.45
CA VAL A 19 13.80 4.30 -1.64
C VAL A 19 15.14 4.96 -1.34
N TRP A 20 15.82 4.55 -0.27
CA TRP A 20 17.14 5.09 0.05
C TRP A 20 18.16 4.80 -1.05
N VAL A 21 18.17 3.58 -1.60
CA VAL A 21 19.02 3.19 -2.75
C VAL A 21 18.64 3.99 -3.99
N ALA A 22 17.35 4.17 -4.27
CA ALA A 22 16.85 4.96 -5.41
C ALA A 22 17.31 6.42 -5.30
N VAL A 23 17.08 7.06 -4.15
CA VAL A 23 17.44 8.46 -3.90
C VAL A 23 18.96 8.66 -3.97
N SER A 24 19.74 7.77 -3.39
CA SER A 24 21.20 7.85 -3.42
C SER A 24 21.77 7.61 -4.82
N GLY A 25 21.19 6.69 -5.60
CA GLY A 25 21.59 6.42 -6.99
C GLY A 25 21.38 7.59 -7.95
N VAL A 26 20.42 8.47 -7.68
CA VAL A 26 20.12 9.67 -8.49
C VAL A 26 20.98 10.87 -8.09
N GLY A 27 21.86 10.73 -7.09
CA GLY A 27 22.69 11.83 -6.58
C GLY A 27 22.07 12.60 -5.40
N GLY A 28 21.05 12.03 -4.76
CA GLY A 28 20.42 12.55 -3.54
C GLY A 28 19.12 13.32 -3.76
N LEU A 29 18.51 13.74 -2.65
CA LEU A 29 17.23 14.46 -2.59
C LEU A 29 17.23 15.76 -3.41
N GLU A 30 18.38 16.42 -3.53
CA GLU A 30 18.51 17.66 -4.28
C GLU A 30 18.38 17.43 -5.79
N HIS A 31 18.97 16.35 -6.33
CA HIS A 31 18.80 15.99 -7.74
C HIS A 31 17.39 15.50 -8.04
N LEU A 32 16.77 14.76 -7.12
CA LEU A 32 15.39 14.30 -7.25
C LEU A 32 14.38 15.44 -7.44
N LYS A 33 14.59 16.59 -6.78
CA LYS A 33 13.74 17.78 -6.94
C LYS A 33 13.93 18.48 -8.29
N THR A 34 15.06 18.26 -8.96
CA THR A 34 15.34 18.85 -10.28
C THR A 34 14.74 18.05 -11.43
N ILE A 35 14.22 16.84 -11.16
CA ILE A 35 13.55 16.02 -12.16
C ILE A 35 12.19 16.64 -12.47
N VAL A 36 12.09 17.32 -13.61
CA VAL A 36 10.85 17.88 -14.12
C VAL A 36 10.10 16.82 -14.93
N PRO A 37 8.86 16.45 -14.55
CA PRO A 37 8.03 15.57 -15.35
C PRO A 37 7.78 16.15 -16.74
N GLN A 38 7.87 15.33 -17.78
CA GLN A 38 7.57 15.76 -19.17
C GLN A 38 6.13 16.25 -19.33
N THR A 39 5.22 15.71 -18.53
CA THR A 39 3.81 16.12 -18.44
C THR A 39 3.48 16.47 -16.98
N PRO A 40 3.59 17.76 -16.60
CA PRO A 40 3.21 18.21 -15.27
C PRO A 40 1.73 17.91 -15.02
N LEU A 41 1.43 17.46 -13.81
CA LEU A 41 0.06 17.11 -13.41
C LEU A 41 -0.51 18.26 -12.60
N ASP A 42 -1.64 18.82 -13.03
CA ASP A 42 -2.31 19.89 -12.29
C ASP A 42 -2.73 19.41 -10.90
N PHE A 43 -2.66 20.30 -9.91
CA PHE A 43 -2.99 19.98 -8.53
C PHE A 43 -4.40 19.38 -8.37
N SER A 44 -5.37 19.87 -9.13
CA SER A 44 -6.75 19.35 -9.12
C SER A 44 -6.82 17.89 -9.58
N SER A 45 -6.12 17.56 -10.67
CA SER A 45 -6.05 16.19 -11.18
C SER A 45 -5.27 15.28 -10.22
N ALA A 46 -4.19 15.76 -9.61
CA ALA A 46 -3.43 15.01 -8.61
C ALA A 46 -4.30 14.70 -7.39
N LEU A 47 -5.04 15.69 -6.88
CA LEU A 47 -5.98 15.53 -5.78
C LEU A 47 -7.09 14.54 -6.15
N ALA A 48 -7.66 14.63 -7.35
CA ALA A 48 -8.70 13.72 -7.81
C ALA A 48 -8.20 12.26 -7.89
N LEU A 49 -6.96 12.02 -8.34
CA LEU A 49 -6.36 10.68 -8.37
C LEU A 49 -6.12 10.13 -6.97
N VAL A 50 -5.62 10.97 -6.04
CA VAL A 50 -5.45 10.58 -4.63
C VAL A 50 -6.81 10.27 -4.01
N VAL A 51 -7.81 11.13 -4.16
CA VAL A 51 -9.14 10.86 -3.56
C VAL A 51 -9.79 9.63 -4.21
N GLY A 52 -9.72 9.51 -5.54
CA GLY A 52 -10.31 8.41 -6.30
C GLY A 52 -9.72 7.05 -5.98
N SER A 53 -8.39 6.95 -5.82
CA SER A 53 -7.73 5.69 -5.45
C SER A 53 -8.14 5.17 -4.06
N PHE A 54 -8.56 6.06 -3.16
CA PHE A 54 -8.90 5.70 -1.77
C PHE A 54 -10.38 5.69 -1.44
N VAL A 55 -11.26 6.19 -2.32
CA VAL A 55 -12.72 6.15 -2.11
C VAL A 55 -13.22 4.73 -1.83
N SER A 56 -12.68 3.73 -2.53
CA SER A 56 -13.04 2.32 -2.29
C SER A 56 -12.49 1.76 -0.98
N ALA A 57 -11.40 2.29 -0.43
CA ALA A 57 -10.88 1.85 0.86
C ALA A 57 -11.70 2.42 2.03
N GLY A 58 -12.29 3.61 1.83
CA GLY A 58 -13.18 4.25 2.81
C GLY A 58 -14.40 3.41 3.16
N THR A 59 -14.96 2.66 2.20
CA THR A 59 -16.15 1.81 2.44
C THR A 59 -15.85 0.62 3.36
N LEU A 60 -14.60 0.15 3.37
CA LEU A 60 -14.12 -0.95 4.22
C LEU A 60 -13.82 -0.51 5.66
N THR A 61 -13.85 0.80 5.94
CA THR A 61 -13.56 1.34 7.28
C THR A 61 -14.48 0.68 8.31
N ALA A 62 -15.78 0.56 8.01
CA ALA A 62 -16.78 -0.05 8.88
C ALA A 62 -16.42 -1.49 9.29
N ASP A 63 -15.81 -2.26 8.40
CA ASP A 63 -15.39 -3.63 8.66
C ASP A 63 -14.19 -3.71 9.61
N PHE A 64 -13.29 -2.73 9.55
CA PHE A 64 -12.14 -2.63 10.45
C PHE A 64 -12.52 -2.11 11.84
N VAL A 65 -13.37 -1.08 11.92
CA VAL A 65 -13.82 -0.53 13.22
C VAL A 65 -14.75 -1.45 13.99
N ARG A 66 -15.41 -2.44 13.35
CA ARG A 66 -16.33 -3.37 14.05
C ARG A 66 -15.66 -4.18 15.17
N PHE A 67 -14.35 -4.38 15.08
CA PHE A 67 -13.56 -5.12 16.07
C PHE A 67 -13.03 -4.23 17.21
N GLY A 68 -13.26 -2.91 17.12
CA GLY A 68 -12.83 -1.95 18.13
C GLY A 68 -13.71 -1.99 19.38
N ARG A 69 -13.09 -2.07 20.57
CA ARG A 69 -13.80 -1.94 21.85
C ARG A 69 -14.53 -0.60 22.00
N HIS A 70 -14.00 0.45 21.38
CA HIS A 70 -14.57 1.80 21.39
C HIS A 70 -14.51 2.41 19.99
N ALA A 71 -15.67 2.79 19.44
CA ALA A 71 -15.79 3.31 18.07
C ALA A 71 -14.87 4.52 17.79
N LYS A 72 -14.81 5.50 18.72
CA LYS A 72 -13.95 6.68 18.56
C LYS A 72 -12.47 6.34 18.45
N SER A 73 -12.00 5.40 19.28
CA SER A 73 -10.59 4.98 19.27
C SER A 73 -10.26 4.19 18.00
N ALA A 74 -11.15 3.30 17.57
CA ALA A 74 -10.93 2.52 16.38
C ALA A 74 -10.94 3.37 15.09
N VAL A 75 -11.79 4.41 15.02
CA VAL A 75 -11.77 5.38 13.91
C VAL A 75 -10.45 6.15 13.89
N LEU A 76 -9.98 6.64 15.04
CA LEU A 76 -8.71 7.37 15.12
C LEU A 76 -7.53 6.50 14.68
N ILE A 77 -7.47 5.26 15.16
CA ILE A 77 -6.42 4.30 14.79
C ILE A 77 -6.47 4.03 13.29
N ALA A 78 -7.65 3.79 12.72
CA ALA A 78 -7.82 3.57 11.28
C ALA A 78 -7.34 4.79 10.48
N MET A 79 -7.74 6.00 10.87
CA MET A 79 -7.29 7.24 10.19
C MET A 79 -5.77 7.39 10.21
N VAL A 80 -5.12 7.19 11.36
CA VAL A 80 -3.66 7.31 11.49
C VAL A 80 -2.95 6.21 10.69
N ALA A 81 -3.42 4.98 10.76
CA ALA A 81 -2.84 3.86 10.01
C ALA A 81 -2.97 4.06 8.49
N PHE A 82 -4.14 4.51 8.02
CA PHE A 82 -4.36 4.82 6.61
C PHE A 82 -3.48 5.98 6.15
N PHE A 83 -3.40 7.06 6.93
CA PHE A 83 -2.57 8.21 6.59
C PHE A 83 -1.09 7.80 6.45
N LEU A 84 -0.54 7.13 7.47
CA LEU A 84 0.87 6.70 7.45
C LEU A 84 1.17 5.69 6.35
N GLY A 85 0.31 4.66 6.20
CA GLY A 85 0.48 3.65 5.17
C GLY A 85 0.42 4.24 3.77
N ASN A 86 -0.57 5.09 3.52
CA ASN A 86 -0.76 5.71 2.21
C ASN A 86 0.38 6.67 1.85
N SER A 87 0.77 7.56 2.77
CA SER A 87 1.89 8.47 2.54
C SER A 87 3.18 7.71 2.24
N LEU A 88 3.45 6.62 2.96
CA LEU A 88 4.62 5.78 2.70
C LEU A 88 4.58 5.15 1.30
N MET A 89 3.45 4.59 0.90
CA MET A 89 3.30 3.98 -0.44
C MET A 89 3.47 5.00 -1.57
N PHE A 90 2.93 6.21 -1.40
CA PHE A 90 3.14 7.29 -2.37
C PHE A 90 4.61 7.71 -2.50
N ILE A 91 5.34 7.75 -1.38
CA ILE A 91 6.79 8.05 -1.40
C ILE A 91 7.54 6.95 -2.17
N PHE A 92 7.19 5.69 -1.96
CA PHE A 92 7.81 4.57 -2.68
C PHE A 92 7.60 4.68 -4.18
N GLY A 93 6.36 4.89 -4.62
CA GLY A 93 6.03 5.06 -6.03
C GLY A 93 6.66 6.30 -6.64
N ALA A 94 6.66 7.44 -5.93
CA ALA A 94 7.25 8.67 -6.42
C ALA A 94 8.77 8.59 -6.56
N ALA A 95 9.47 8.06 -5.55
CA ALA A 95 10.92 7.88 -5.59
C ALA A 95 11.33 6.85 -6.64
N GLY A 96 10.61 5.74 -6.74
CA GLY A 96 10.82 4.73 -7.77
C GLY A 96 10.64 5.26 -9.19
N ALA A 97 9.55 5.99 -9.41
CA ALA A 97 9.22 6.54 -10.72
C ALA A 97 10.25 7.61 -11.14
N ALA A 98 10.67 8.47 -10.21
CA ALA A 98 11.64 9.50 -10.50
C ALA A 98 13.07 8.95 -10.66
N ALA A 99 13.46 7.91 -9.91
CA ALA A 99 14.81 7.37 -9.97
C ALA A 99 15.01 6.34 -11.09
N VAL A 100 14.02 5.48 -11.33
CA VAL A 100 14.16 4.30 -12.18
C VAL A 100 13.04 4.20 -13.23
N GLY A 101 12.05 5.10 -13.19
CA GLY A 101 10.92 5.09 -14.13
C GLY A 101 9.83 4.07 -13.79
N GLN A 102 9.89 3.42 -12.62
CA GLN A 102 8.93 2.39 -12.21
C GLN A 102 8.14 2.81 -10.97
N ALA A 103 6.83 2.64 -10.98
CA ALA A 103 5.97 2.98 -9.84
C ALA A 103 5.83 1.84 -8.83
N ASP A 104 6.00 0.59 -9.27
CA ASP A 104 5.93 -0.57 -8.38
C ASP A 104 7.26 -0.77 -7.65
N ILE A 105 7.19 -0.94 -6.33
CA ILE A 105 8.38 -1.09 -5.49
C ILE A 105 9.19 -2.34 -5.83
N SER A 106 8.53 -3.41 -6.28
CA SER A 106 9.14 -4.67 -6.67
C SER A 106 9.94 -4.48 -7.95
N ASP A 107 9.38 -3.76 -8.93
CA ASP A 107 10.06 -3.44 -10.19
C ASP A 107 11.26 -2.51 -9.94
N VAL A 108 11.12 -1.54 -9.04
CA VAL A 108 12.24 -0.69 -8.59
C VAL A 108 13.36 -1.54 -7.99
N MET A 109 13.04 -2.49 -7.11
CA MET A 109 14.02 -3.39 -6.50
C MET A 109 14.70 -4.30 -7.54
N ILE A 110 13.96 -4.82 -8.53
CA ILE A 110 14.53 -5.60 -9.63
C ILE A 110 15.53 -4.74 -10.42
N ALA A 111 15.16 -3.51 -10.75
CA ALA A 111 16.01 -2.61 -11.49
C ALA A 111 17.25 -2.14 -10.70
N GLN A 112 17.18 -2.16 -9.36
CA GLN A 112 18.32 -1.97 -8.46
C GLN A 112 19.22 -3.22 -8.29
N GLY A 113 18.87 -4.35 -8.91
CA GLY A 113 19.59 -5.63 -8.77
C GLY A 113 19.22 -6.44 -7.52
N LEU A 114 18.18 -6.02 -6.79
CA LEU A 114 17.69 -6.67 -5.56
C LEU A 114 16.59 -7.69 -5.86
N LEU A 115 16.91 -8.69 -6.69
CA LEU A 115 15.91 -9.67 -7.17
C LEU A 115 15.26 -10.49 -6.03
N LEU A 116 16.06 -10.98 -5.07
CA LEU A 116 15.54 -11.79 -3.95
C LEU A 116 14.60 -10.97 -3.05
N PRO A 117 14.96 -9.76 -2.57
CA PRO A 117 14.03 -8.89 -1.87
C PRO A 117 12.78 -8.55 -2.68
N ALA A 118 12.91 -8.30 -4.00
CA ALA A 118 11.77 -7.98 -4.86
C ALA A 118 10.74 -9.11 -4.90
N ILE A 119 11.18 -10.35 -5.07
CA ILE A 119 10.29 -11.53 -5.08
C ILE A 119 9.55 -11.66 -3.74
N VAL A 120 10.26 -11.43 -2.63
CA VAL A 120 9.66 -11.49 -1.29
C VAL A 120 8.62 -10.39 -1.11
N VAL A 121 8.95 -9.13 -1.44
CA VAL A 121 8.02 -8.00 -1.32
C VAL A 121 6.81 -8.20 -2.21
N LEU A 122 7.00 -8.59 -3.47
CA LEU A 122 5.91 -8.85 -4.41
C LEU A 122 4.98 -9.97 -3.89
N GLY A 123 5.57 -11.09 -3.44
CA GLY A 123 4.80 -12.20 -2.89
C GLY A 123 4.00 -11.82 -1.65
N LEU A 124 4.61 -11.09 -0.71
CA LEU A 124 3.93 -10.62 0.51
C LEU A 124 2.85 -9.58 0.19
N ASN A 125 3.07 -8.71 -0.78
CA ASN A 125 2.11 -7.69 -1.21
C ASN A 125 0.86 -8.32 -1.86
N ILE A 126 1.06 -9.25 -2.80
CA ILE A 126 -0.03 -9.99 -3.44
C ILE A 126 -0.80 -10.79 -2.40
N TRP A 127 -0.09 -11.50 -1.51
CA TRP A 127 -0.75 -12.35 -0.51
C TRP A 127 -1.60 -11.53 0.45
N THR A 128 -1.06 -10.46 1.04
CA THR A 128 -1.81 -9.63 2.01
C THR A 128 -3.04 -8.97 1.39
N THR A 129 -2.95 -8.54 0.14
CA THR A 129 -4.09 -7.97 -0.59
C THR A 129 -5.14 -9.02 -0.92
N ASN A 130 -4.71 -10.21 -1.35
CA ASN A 130 -5.61 -11.32 -1.65
C ASN A 130 -6.32 -11.84 -0.39
N ASP A 131 -5.63 -11.94 0.75
CA ASP A 131 -6.22 -12.31 2.05
C ASP A 131 -7.34 -11.33 2.43
N ASN A 132 -7.12 -10.02 2.25
CA ASN A 132 -8.13 -9.00 2.52
C ASN A 132 -9.32 -9.09 1.54
N ALA A 133 -9.05 -9.35 0.25
CA ALA A 133 -10.09 -9.52 -0.76
C ALA A 133 -10.97 -10.75 -0.49
N LEU A 134 -10.36 -11.89 -0.17
CA LEU A 134 -11.05 -13.14 0.21
C LEU A 134 -11.90 -12.95 1.46
N TYR A 135 -11.38 -12.25 2.46
CA TYR A 135 -12.14 -11.93 3.68
C TYR A 135 -13.35 -11.05 3.37
N ALA A 136 -13.18 -9.98 2.59
CA ALA A 136 -14.26 -9.08 2.21
C ALA A 136 -15.33 -9.79 1.35
N SER A 137 -14.92 -10.61 0.37
CA SER A 137 -15.84 -11.39 -0.45
C SER A 137 -16.58 -12.46 0.36
N GLY A 138 -15.88 -13.13 1.29
CA GLY A 138 -16.48 -14.13 2.18
C GLY A 138 -17.52 -13.51 3.12
N LEU A 139 -17.26 -12.31 3.63
CA LEU A 139 -18.22 -11.56 4.45
C LEU A 139 -19.42 -11.08 3.62
N GLY A 140 -19.18 -10.58 2.41
CA GLY A 140 -20.24 -10.17 1.48
C GLY A 140 -21.17 -11.32 1.12
N PHE A 141 -20.62 -12.50 0.80
CA PHE A 141 -21.40 -13.68 0.45
C PHE A 141 -22.16 -14.25 1.66
N ALA A 142 -21.55 -14.25 2.85
CA ALA A 142 -22.20 -14.65 4.10
C ALA A 142 -23.40 -13.75 4.45
N ASN A 143 -23.28 -12.44 4.23
CA ASN A 143 -24.37 -11.48 4.47
C ASN A 143 -25.55 -11.69 3.49
N ILE A 144 -25.29 -12.14 2.26
CA ILE A 144 -26.34 -12.39 1.26
C ILE A 144 -27.02 -13.75 1.46
N THR A 145 -26.25 -14.78 1.83
CA THR A 145 -26.74 -16.18 1.87
C THR A 145 -27.11 -16.68 3.26
N GLY A 146 -26.74 -15.96 4.33
CA GLY A 146 -26.94 -16.38 5.72
C GLY A 146 -26.05 -17.56 6.17
N LEU A 147 -25.16 -18.04 5.29
CA LEU A 147 -24.21 -19.11 5.57
C LEU A 147 -22.95 -18.53 6.24
N SER A 148 -22.39 -19.29 7.19
CA SER A 148 -21.21 -18.87 7.95
C SER A 148 -20.02 -18.53 7.03
N SER A 149 -19.44 -17.33 7.19
CA SER A 149 -18.26 -16.89 6.42
C SER A 149 -17.07 -17.84 6.58
N ARG A 150 -17.05 -18.65 7.65
CA ARG A 150 -15.96 -19.56 8.00
C ARG A 150 -15.84 -20.77 7.07
N THR A 151 -16.92 -21.16 6.39
CA THR A 151 -16.94 -22.28 5.43
C THR A 151 -16.65 -21.80 4.00
N LEU A 152 -16.87 -20.51 3.72
CA LEU A 152 -16.77 -19.91 2.40
C LEU A 152 -15.46 -19.15 2.16
N SER A 153 -14.73 -18.80 3.23
CA SER A 153 -13.44 -18.09 3.17
C SER A 153 -12.22 -19.04 3.25
N VAL A 154 -12.37 -20.30 2.82
CA VAL A 154 -11.27 -21.28 2.73
C VAL A 154 -10.56 -21.13 1.40
#